data_AF-A0A803VDS2-F1
#
_entry.id   AF-A0A803VDS2-F1
#
_cell.length_a   1.000
_cell.length_b   1.000
_cell.length_c   1.000
_cell.angle_alpha   90.00
_cell.angle_beta   90.00
_cell.angle_gamma   90.00
#
_symmetry.space_group_name_H-M   'P 1'
#
loop_
_entity.id
_entity.type
_entity.pdbx_description
1 polymer ?
#
loop_
_entity_poly.entity_id
_entity_poly.type
_entity_poly.pdbx_seq_one_letter_code
_entity_poly.pdbx_strand_id
1 'polypeptide(L)'
;MALLALTLALLPMTVATTAITLKPLDMAPNSFDDQYRGCGSAMMEKLPALNYSEFQKNPLFAKGWPKAVHLWRLKGYPQYPLSSSAQAIALMAYTMDDLYEQFNNNVSVAGRSPQAYRDSFHFKTLHFLLTDALATLRDAQGQQCHCVYRGVDKYKFEANVGDTVRLGRFTSTSVCKGVAQRFGSTTAFVVRTCYGPKIKAFSKYPSEEEVLIPPFEKFKVTKGEQGNRERAHPTLREVQGHQSHRGNGEHADPPHLHRDLQQIQLRVADRWGQSGAVGTPTGDMGTPTGAMGTHNGGVGTPTGTMGTPLMRHRGQ
;
A
#
# COMPACT_ATOMS: atom_id res chain seq x y z
N MET A 1 1.76 -25.34 65.92
CA MET A 1 2.47 -25.71 64.68
C MET A 1 1.38 -25.90 63.63
N ALA A 2 1.18 -25.11 62.57
CA ALA A 2 1.98 -24.12 61.90
C ALA A 2 1.03 -23.14 61.16
N LEU A 3 1.42 -21.87 61.04
CA LEU A 3 0.76 -20.91 60.14
C LEU A 3 1.45 -20.98 58.79
N LEU A 4 0.74 -21.44 57.76
CA LEU A 4 1.18 -21.42 56.36
C LEU A 4 1.00 -20.00 55.80
N ALA A 5 2.10 -19.28 55.63
CA ALA A 5 2.14 -18.03 54.87
C ALA A 5 2.27 -18.35 53.38
N LEU A 6 1.21 -18.11 52.62
CA LEU A 6 1.20 -18.25 51.16
C LEU A 6 1.74 -16.94 50.55
N THR A 7 3.02 -16.91 50.17
CA THR A 7 3.60 -15.77 49.44
C THR A 7 3.25 -15.86 47.96
N LEU A 8 2.29 -15.04 47.51
CA LEU A 8 1.94 -14.87 46.10
C LEU A 8 3.06 -14.06 45.40
N ALA A 9 3.90 -14.71 44.61
CA ALA A 9 4.91 -14.03 43.80
C ALA A 9 4.25 -13.33 42.60
N LEU A 10 4.15 -12.00 42.66
CA LEU A 10 3.78 -11.15 41.53
C LEU A 10 4.97 -11.06 40.57
N LEU A 11 4.96 -11.86 39.50
CA LEU A 11 5.87 -11.66 38.37
C LEU A 11 5.46 -10.36 37.64
N PRO A 12 6.36 -9.37 37.49
CA PRO A 12 6.06 -8.19 36.69
C PRO A 12 5.89 -8.62 35.23
N MET A 13 4.66 -8.50 34.70
CA MET A 13 4.43 -8.57 33.26
C MET A 13 5.12 -7.36 32.63
N THR A 14 6.29 -7.58 32.04
CA THR A 14 6.94 -6.58 31.21
C THR A 14 6.07 -6.35 29.99
N VAL A 15 5.26 -5.29 30.01
CA VAL A 15 4.56 -4.80 28.83
C VAL A 15 5.64 -4.28 27.87
N ALA A 16 5.92 -5.02 26.81
CA ALA A 16 6.79 -4.55 25.74
C ALA A 16 6.11 -3.38 25.02
N THR A 17 6.42 -2.16 25.43
CA THR A 17 6.02 -0.95 24.71
C THR A 17 6.73 -0.95 23.37
N THR A 18 6.00 -1.24 22.28
CA THR A 18 6.54 -1.07 20.93
C THR A 18 6.86 0.40 20.71
N ALA A 19 8.15 0.72 20.53
CA ALA A 19 8.59 2.09 20.33
C ALA A 19 8.06 2.62 18.98
N ILE A 20 7.23 3.66 19.02
CA ILE A 20 6.78 4.38 17.82
C ILE A 20 8.00 5.09 17.22
N THR A 21 8.32 4.80 15.96
CA THR A 21 9.44 5.45 15.26
C THR A 21 8.95 6.72 14.57
N LEU A 22 9.62 7.85 14.84
CA LEU A 22 9.37 9.10 14.11
C LEU A 22 9.99 9.04 12.70
N LYS A 23 9.29 9.53 11.68
CA LYS A 23 9.75 9.59 10.30
C LYS A 23 9.42 10.95 9.66
N PRO A 24 10.41 11.71 9.17
CA PRO A 24 10.10 12.90 8.39
C PRO A 24 9.42 12.49 7.07
N LEU A 25 8.45 13.28 6.61
CA LEU A 25 7.99 13.26 5.23
C LEU A 25 8.80 14.30 4.46
N ASP A 26 9.52 13.84 3.45
CA ASP A 26 10.35 14.65 2.59
C ASP A 26 10.00 14.37 1.11
N MET A 27 10.88 14.79 0.20
CA MET A 27 10.75 14.51 -1.23
C MET A 27 11.14 13.08 -1.63
N ALA A 28 11.41 12.20 -0.67
CA ALA A 28 11.92 10.85 -0.83
C ALA A 28 13.10 10.77 -1.81
N PRO A 29 14.24 11.45 -1.54
CA PRO A 29 15.33 11.61 -2.50
C PRO A 29 15.96 10.28 -2.93
N ASN A 30 15.86 9.24 -2.10
CA ASN A 30 16.41 7.91 -2.38
C ASN A 30 15.42 6.96 -3.09
N SER A 31 14.18 7.39 -3.32
CA SER A 31 13.17 6.56 -3.99
C SER A 31 13.47 6.43 -5.46
N PHE A 32 13.41 5.20 -5.98
CA PHE A 32 13.29 4.99 -7.43
C PHE A 32 11.85 5.34 -7.85
N ASP A 33 11.70 6.19 -8.86
CA ASP A 33 10.43 6.87 -9.15
C ASP A 33 10.16 7.13 -10.62
N ASP A 34 10.76 6.31 -11.46
CA ASP A 34 10.66 6.43 -12.90
C ASP A 34 9.21 6.26 -13.38
N GLN A 35 8.78 7.14 -14.28
CA GLN A 35 7.49 7.00 -14.98
C GLN A 35 7.65 6.36 -16.37
N TYR A 36 8.88 6.03 -16.77
CA TYR A 36 9.21 5.38 -18.03
C TYR A 36 8.73 6.14 -19.29
N ARG A 37 8.64 7.46 -19.20
CA ARG A 37 8.22 8.33 -20.31
C ARG A 37 9.17 8.17 -21.49
N GLY A 38 8.63 7.75 -22.63
CA GLY A 38 9.39 7.58 -23.88
C GLY A 38 10.24 6.30 -23.96
N CYS A 39 10.30 5.48 -22.91
CA CYS A 39 11.07 4.24 -22.92
C CYS A 39 10.23 2.98 -22.62
N GLY A 40 8.89 3.10 -22.62
CA GLY A 40 7.98 1.99 -22.30
C GLY A 40 8.14 0.78 -23.22
N SER A 41 8.22 0.99 -24.55
CA SER A 41 8.44 -0.09 -25.52
C SER A 41 9.77 -0.81 -25.29
N ALA A 42 10.85 -0.05 -25.12
CA ALA A 42 12.18 -0.59 -24.82
C ALA A 42 12.20 -1.36 -23.48
N MET A 43 11.45 -0.92 -22.48
CA MET A 43 11.30 -1.66 -21.23
C MET A 43 10.52 -2.97 -21.42
N MET A 44 9.44 -2.96 -22.22
CA MET A 44 8.68 -4.17 -22.54
C MET A 44 9.56 -5.23 -23.22
N GLU A 45 10.41 -4.83 -24.17
CA GLU A 45 11.36 -5.73 -24.84
C GLU A 45 12.37 -6.36 -23.86
N LYS A 46 12.76 -5.63 -22.81
CA LYS A 46 13.71 -6.11 -21.79
C LYS A 46 13.06 -7.02 -20.73
N LEU A 47 11.72 -7.10 -20.65
CA LEU A 47 11.04 -7.83 -19.58
C LEU A 47 11.41 -9.32 -19.48
N PRO A 48 11.50 -10.11 -20.58
CA PRO A 48 11.85 -11.53 -20.46
C PRO A 48 13.22 -11.76 -19.80
N ALA A 49 14.23 -10.99 -20.21
CA ALA A 49 15.58 -11.07 -19.67
C ALA A 49 15.65 -10.57 -18.22
N LEU A 50 14.98 -9.45 -17.92
CA LEU A 50 14.88 -8.92 -16.56
C LEU A 50 14.22 -9.92 -15.63
N ASN A 51 13.04 -10.44 -16.00
CA ASN A 51 12.28 -11.38 -15.17
C ASN A 51 13.11 -12.64 -14.84
N TYR A 52 13.82 -13.20 -15.83
CA TYR A 52 14.72 -14.32 -15.60
C TYR A 52 15.84 -13.99 -14.61
N SER A 53 16.55 -12.87 -14.83
CA SER A 53 17.67 -12.46 -13.98
C SER A 53 17.24 -12.07 -12.55
N GLU A 54 16.06 -11.47 -12.40
CA GLU A 54 15.54 -11.02 -11.11
C GLU A 54 15.04 -12.19 -10.28
N PHE A 55 14.45 -13.23 -10.88
CA PHE A 55 14.05 -14.44 -10.14
C PHE A 55 15.26 -15.18 -9.56
N GLN A 56 16.41 -15.17 -10.24
CA GLN A 56 17.63 -15.75 -9.69
C GLN A 56 18.16 -14.99 -8.47
N LYS A 57 17.99 -13.66 -8.46
CA LYS A 57 18.52 -12.78 -7.41
C LYS A 57 17.51 -12.46 -6.31
N ASN A 58 16.24 -12.78 -6.52
CA ASN A 58 15.15 -12.43 -5.63
C ASN A 58 14.20 -13.63 -5.43
N PRO A 59 14.50 -14.51 -4.46
CA PRO A 59 13.68 -15.69 -4.17
C PRO A 59 12.23 -15.35 -3.79
N LEU A 60 12.01 -14.21 -3.12
CA LEU A 60 10.68 -13.76 -2.76
C LEU A 60 9.86 -13.45 -4.03
N PHE A 61 10.46 -12.71 -4.96
CA PHE A 61 9.81 -12.41 -6.24
C PHE A 61 9.58 -13.66 -7.10
N ALA A 62 10.57 -14.55 -7.16
CA ALA A 62 10.48 -15.83 -7.86
C ALA A 62 9.34 -16.73 -7.35
N LYS A 63 9.03 -16.66 -6.05
CA LYS A 63 7.89 -17.38 -5.45
C LYS A 63 6.56 -16.63 -5.59
N GLY A 64 6.58 -15.32 -5.39
CA GLY A 64 5.36 -14.49 -5.38
C GLY A 64 4.73 -14.34 -6.77
N TRP A 65 5.54 -14.20 -7.83
CA TRP A 65 5.02 -14.00 -9.18
C TRP A 65 4.21 -15.18 -9.72
N PRO A 66 4.68 -16.45 -9.68
CA PRO A 66 3.86 -17.59 -10.10
C PRO A 66 2.55 -17.73 -9.33
N LYS A 67 2.55 -17.39 -8.03
CA LYS A 67 1.33 -17.38 -7.20
C LYS A 67 0.37 -16.29 -7.67
N ALA A 68 0.86 -15.10 -8.03
CA ALA A 68 0.05 -14.05 -8.63
C ALA A 68 -0.54 -14.47 -9.99
N VAL A 69 0.24 -15.13 -10.84
CA VAL A 69 -0.23 -15.70 -12.11
C VAL A 69 -1.38 -16.68 -11.86
N HIS A 70 -1.23 -17.59 -10.89
CA HIS A 70 -2.25 -18.56 -10.55
C HIS A 70 -3.54 -17.90 -10.03
N LEU A 71 -3.42 -16.98 -9.07
CA LEU A 71 -4.57 -16.25 -8.51
C LEU A 71 -5.29 -15.42 -9.57
N TRP A 72 -4.54 -14.76 -10.47
CA TRP A 72 -5.15 -14.01 -11.58
C TRP A 72 -5.93 -14.91 -12.53
N ARG A 73 -5.39 -16.09 -12.87
CA ARG A 73 -6.11 -17.09 -13.70
C ARG A 73 -7.40 -17.56 -13.04
N LEU A 74 -7.38 -17.83 -11.73
CA LEU A 74 -8.59 -18.23 -10.99
C LEU A 74 -9.65 -17.13 -10.95
N LYS A 75 -9.24 -15.85 -11.00
CA LYS A 75 -10.17 -14.72 -10.95
C LYS A 75 -11.09 -14.67 -12.18
N GLY A 76 -10.64 -15.12 -13.35
CA GLY A 76 -11.47 -15.29 -14.54
C GLY A 76 -12.05 -14.02 -15.18
N TYR A 77 -11.56 -12.83 -14.83
CA TYR A 77 -12.10 -11.55 -15.32
C TYR A 77 -11.48 -11.10 -16.66
N PRO A 78 -12.20 -10.31 -17.48
CA PRO A 78 -11.61 -9.65 -18.62
C PRO A 78 -10.50 -8.69 -18.17
N GLN A 79 -9.39 -8.67 -18.92
CA GLN A 79 -8.19 -7.88 -18.62
C GLN A 79 -8.41 -6.37 -18.84
N TYR A 80 -9.56 -5.97 -19.40
CA TYR A 80 -9.89 -4.58 -19.68
C TYR A 80 -9.97 -3.75 -18.38
N PRO A 81 -9.41 -2.52 -18.34
CA PRO A 81 -8.81 -1.78 -19.46
C PRO A 81 -7.28 -1.93 -19.61
N LEU A 82 -6.67 -2.90 -18.94
CA LEU A 82 -5.22 -3.11 -19.03
C LEU A 82 -4.80 -3.57 -20.43
N SER A 83 -3.59 -3.17 -20.83
CA SER A 83 -3.00 -3.47 -22.13
C SER A 83 -2.36 -4.87 -22.18
N SER A 84 -2.13 -5.51 -21.02
CA SER A 84 -1.60 -6.86 -20.97
C SER A 84 -1.99 -7.63 -19.70
N SER A 85 -1.92 -8.95 -19.77
CA SER A 85 -2.04 -9.83 -18.59
C SER A 85 -0.91 -9.58 -17.58
N ALA A 86 0.28 -9.18 -18.03
CA ALA A 86 1.42 -8.88 -17.17
C ALA A 86 1.16 -7.69 -16.23
N GLN A 87 0.47 -6.65 -16.72
CA GLN A 87 0.00 -5.54 -15.89
C GLN A 87 -0.98 -6.03 -14.80
N ALA A 88 -1.93 -6.90 -15.16
CA ALA A 88 -2.92 -7.43 -14.22
C ALA A 88 -2.25 -8.31 -13.15
N ILE A 89 -1.29 -9.15 -13.57
CA ILE A 89 -0.50 -10.01 -12.67
C ILE A 89 0.37 -9.15 -11.75
N ALA A 90 0.94 -8.04 -12.21
CA ALA A 90 1.72 -7.13 -11.38
C ALA A 90 0.85 -6.49 -10.27
N LEU A 91 -0.36 -6.03 -10.59
CA LEU A 91 -1.31 -5.54 -9.60
C LEU A 91 -1.72 -6.63 -8.62
N MET A 92 -2.04 -7.84 -9.10
CA MET A 92 -2.32 -8.99 -8.24
C MET A 92 -1.15 -9.27 -7.29
N ALA A 93 0.07 -9.35 -7.82
CA ALA A 93 1.30 -9.60 -7.07
C ALA A 93 1.55 -8.54 -5.99
N TYR A 94 1.30 -7.27 -6.29
CA TYR A 94 1.44 -6.18 -5.34
C TYR A 94 0.40 -6.23 -4.22
N THR A 95 -0.83 -6.62 -4.51
CA THR A 95 -1.90 -6.72 -3.48
C THR A 95 -1.86 -8.02 -2.67
N MET A 96 -0.91 -8.90 -2.97
CA MET A 96 -0.64 -10.09 -2.17
C MET A 96 0.25 -9.75 -0.97
N ASP A 97 0.02 -10.48 0.12
CA ASP A 97 0.72 -10.36 1.40
C ASP A 97 2.23 -10.60 1.29
N ASP A 98 2.67 -11.31 0.25
CA ASP A 98 4.03 -11.81 0.14
C ASP A 98 5.05 -10.75 -0.35
N LEU A 99 4.65 -9.81 -1.22
CA LEU A 99 5.62 -9.02 -2.02
C LEU A 99 5.70 -7.54 -1.68
N TYR A 100 4.57 -6.91 -1.33
CA TYR A 100 4.48 -5.45 -1.30
C TYR A 100 5.44 -4.81 -0.30
N GLU A 101 5.71 -5.46 0.84
CA GLU A 101 6.57 -4.90 1.88
C GLU A 101 8.03 -4.81 1.42
N GLN A 102 8.61 -5.92 0.96
CA GLN A 102 9.99 -5.93 0.47
C GLN A 102 10.13 -5.07 -0.79
N PHE A 103 9.14 -5.14 -1.68
CA PHE A 103 9.11 -4.30 -2.87
C PHE A 103 9.15 -2.81 -2.50
N ASN A 104 8.24 -2.34 -1.64
CA ASN A 104 8.17 -0.92 -1.26
C ASN A 104 9.41 -0.47 -0.46
N ASN A 105 10.00 -1.33 0.36
CA ASN A 105 11.26 -1.03 1.04
C ASN A 105 12.40 -0.83 0.03
N ASN A 106 12.52 -1.72 -0.96
CA ASN A 106 13.55 -1.62 -1.99
C ASN A 106 13.33 -0.40 -2.91
N VAL A 107 12.09 -0.10 -3.29
CA VAL A 107 11.75 1.11 -4.06
C VAL A 107 12.23 2.37 -3.33
N SER A 108 12.02 2.45 -2.02
CA SER A 108 12.34 3.63 -1.22
C SER A 108 13.83 3.99 -1.13
N VAL A 109 14.73 3.08 -1.54
CA VAL A 109 16.19 3.26 -1.48
C VAL A 109 16.91 3.03 -2.80
N ALA A 110 16.24 2.47 -3.81
CA ALA A 110 16.87 2.09 -5.07
C ALA A 110 17.33 3.28 -5.92
N GLY A 111 16.74 4.46 -5.73
CA GLY A 111 17.10 5.70 -6.42
C GLY A 111 18.30 6.44 -5.82
N ARG A 112 18.87 5.95 -4.71
CA ARG A 112 20.02 6.62 -4.06
C ARG A 112 21.28 6.68 -4.92
N SER A 113 21.44 5.76 -5.88
CA SER A 113 22.54 5.76 -6.86
C SER A 113 22.28 4.79 -8.02
N PRO A 114 22.92 4.98 -9.19
CA PRO A 114 22.85 4.03 -10.29
C PRO A 114 23.32 2.61 -9.91
N GLN A 115 24.31 2.50 -9.03
CA GLN A 115 24.81 1.22 -8.52
C GLN A 115 23.74 0.54 -7.65
N ALA A 116 23.09 1.26 -6.74
CA ALA A 116 22.01 0.70 -5.92
C ALA A 116 20.86 0.16 -6.79
N TYR A 117 20.47 0.91 -7.82
CA TYR A 117 19.48 0.46 -8.79
C TYR A 117 19.94 -0.79 -9.56
N ARG A 118 21.15 -0.80 -10.12
CA ARG A 118 21.64 -1.93 -10.93
C ARG A 118 21.82 -3.19 -10.10
N ASP A 119 22.48 -3.06 -8.95
CA ASP A 119 23.06 -4.18 -8.22
C ASP A 119 22.14 -4.70 -7.11
N SER A 120 21.23 -3.88 -6.58
CA SER A 120 20.39 -4.26 -5.43
C SER A 120 18.87 -4.21 -5.71
N PHE A 121 18.43 -3.48 -6.73
CA PHE A 121 17.00 -3.40 -7.05
C PHE A 121 16.56 -4.52 -7.99
N HIS A 122 16.18 -5.67 -7.43
CA HIS A 122 15.71 -6.84 -8.18
C HIS A 122 14.17 -6.92 -8.26
N PHE A 123 13.55 -5.77 -8.55
CA PHE A 123 12.12 -5.60 -8.79
C PHE A 123 11.83 -4.63 -9.96
N LYS A 124 12.77 -4.48 -10.90
CA LYS A 124 12.65 -3.64 -12.11
C LYS A 124 11.43 -4.04 -12.95
N THR A 125 11.22 -5.36 -13.13
CA THR A 125 10.05 -5.89 -13.84
C THR A 125 8.74 -5.47 -13.15
N LEU A 126 8.63 -5.69 -11.84
CA LEU A 126 7.43 -5.37 -11.07
C LEU A 126 7.17 -3.85 -11.03
N HIS A 127 8.22 -3.05 -10.82
CA HIS A 127 8.12 -1.59 -10.80
C HIS A 127 7.62 -1.02 -12.14
N PHE A 128 8.19 -1.50 -13.24
CA PHE A 128 7.77 -1.08 -14.57
C PHE A 128 6.31 -1.44 -14.84
N LEU A 129 5.93 -2.71 -14.65
CA LEU A 129 4.58 -3.18 -14.93
C LEU A 129 3.53 -2.50 -14.04
N LEU A 130 3.84 -2.23 -12.77
CA LEU A 130 2.94 -1.47 -11.90
C LEU A 130 2.79 -0.02 -12.39
N THR A 131 3.90 0.65 -12.72
CA THR A 131 3.87 2.03 -13.20
C THR A 131 3.04 2.16 -14.48
N ASP A 132 3.28 1.25 -15.43
CA ASP A 132 2.58 1.18 -16.70
C ASP A 132 1.09 0.85 -16.52
N ALA A 133 0.77 -0.14 -15.66
CA ALA A 133 -0.61 -0.49 -15.33
C ALA A 133 -1.38 0.69 -14.70
N LEU A 134 -0.77 1.43 -13.78
CA LEU A 134 -1.43 2.58 -13.15
C LEU A 134 -1.67 3.70 -14.16
N ALA A 135 -0.75 3.94 -15.10
CA ALA A 135 -0.97 4.89 -16.18
C ALA A 135 -2.15 4.48 -17.07
N THR A 136 -2.19 3.21 -17.52
CA THR A 136 -3.29 2.65 -18.33
C THR A 136 -4.63 2.77 -17.60
N LEU A 137 -4.69 2.38 -16.33
CA LEU A 137 -5.92 2.46 -15.53
C LEU A 137 -6.36 3.90 -15.29
N ARG A 138 -5.43 4.82 -15.03
CA ARG A 138 -5.74 6.24 -14.81
C ARG A 138 -6.40 6.82 -16.06
N ASP A 139 -5.84 6.57 -17.23
CA ASP A 139 -6.40 7.07 -18.49
C ASP A 139 -7.77 6.45 -18.78
N ALA A 140 -7.93 5.14 -18.55
CA ALA A 140 -9.22 4.46 -18.70
C ALA A 140 -10.29 4.88 -17.68
N GLN A 141 -9.88 5.37 -16.51
CA GLN A 141 -10.77 5.89 -15.45
C GLN A 141 -11.02 7.39 -15.60
N GLY A 142 -10.66 8.00 -16.74
CA GLY A 142 -10.92 9.41 -17.03
C GLY A 142 -10.07 10.38 -16.23
N GLN A 143 -8.89 9.94 -15.77
CA GLN A 143 -7.91 10.76 -15.04
C GLN A 143 -8.51 11.45 -13.79
N GLN A 144 -9.46 10.77 -13.16
CA GLN A 144 -10.14 11.29 -11.98
C GLN A 144 -9.22 11.31 -10.76
N CYS A 145 -9.33 12.39 -9.99
CA CYS A 145 -8.76 12.45 -8.66
C CYS A 145 -9.62 11.67 -7.65
N HIS A 146 -8.97 11.11 -6.63
CA HIS A 146 -9.62 10.39 -5.55
C HIS A 146 -9.21 10.93 -4.18
N CYS A 147 -10.20 11.12 -3.31
CA CYS A 147 -9.97 11.34 -1.88
C CYS A 147 -9.90 9.98 -1.19
N VAL A 148 -8.74 9.66 -0.61
CA VAL A 148 -8.41 8.33 -0.10
C VAL A 148 -7.75 8.44 1.27
N TYR A 149 -7.70 7.31 1.97
CA TYR A 149 -7.25 7.20 3.34
C TYR A 149 -6.19 6.12 3.47
N ARG A 150 -5.23 6.33 4.37
CA ARG A 150 -4.24 5.32 4.76
C ARG A 150 -3.94 5.40 6.24
N GLY A 151 -4.10 4.29 6.95
CA GLY A 151 -3.64 4.10 8.33
C GLY A 151 -2.25 3.48 8.36
N VAL A 152 -1.43 3.87 9.34
CA VAL A 152 -0.11 3.30 9.61
C VAL A 152 0.11 3.22 11.12
N ASP A 153 0.51 2.06 11.63
CA ASP A 153 0.82 1.87 13.06
C ASP A 153 2.30 2.02 13.43
N LYS A 154 3.21 1.67 12.53
CA LYS A 154 4.64 1.57 12.86
C LYS A 154 5.34 2.92 13.03
N TYR A 155 4.81 3.97 12.39
CA TYR A 155 5.48 5.25 12.25
C TYR A 155 4.58 6.42 12.62
N LYS A 156 5.15 7.39 13.31
CA LYS A 156 4.62 8.74 13.41
C LYS A 156 5.33 9.61 12.39
N PHE A 157 4.57 10.14 11.43
CA PHE A 157 5.14 10.96 10.36
C PHE A 157 5.12 12.45 10.72
N GLU A 158 6.21 13.14 10.41
CA GLU A 158 6.39 14.56 10.70
C GLU A 158 6.62 15.35 9.42
N ALA A 159 5.88 16.43 9.25
CA ALA A 159 6.01 17.35 8.12
C ALA A 159 5.47 18.71 8.51
N ASN A 160 5.98 19.77 7.89
CA ASN A 160 5.41 21.10 8.05
C ASN A 160 4.30 21.30 7.02
N VAL A 161 3.26 22.02 7.42
CA VAL A 161 2.25 22.43 6.44
C VAL A 161 2.89 23.38 5.44
N GLY A 162 2.61 23.15 4.16
CA GLY A 162 3.28 23.84 3.08
C GLY A 162 4.50 23.08 2.55
N ASP A 163 4.98 22.02 3.19
CA ASP A 163 6.00 21.16 2.59
C ASP A 163 5.45 20.49 1.34
N THR A 164 6.30 20.38 0.32
CA THR A 164 6.05 19.47 -0.79
C THR A 164 6.75 18.16 -0.46
N VAL A 165 6.00 17.07 -0.44
CA VAL A 165 6.45 15.74 -0.05
C VAL A 165 6.11 14.72 -1.11
N ARG A 166 6.74 13.55 -0.99
CA ARG A 166 6.49 12.40 -1.83
C ARG A 166 6.55 11.14 -0.99
N LEU A 167 5.68 10.18 -1.30
CA LEU A 167 5.63 8.95 -0.52
C LEU A 167 6.80 8.00 -0.82
N GLY A 168 7.42 8.16 -2.00
CA GLY A 168 8.67 7.47 -2.34
C GLY A 168 8.56 5.96 -2.44
N ARG A 169 7.34 5.47 -2.65
CA ARG A 169 6.97 4.06 -2.79
C ARG A 169 5.58 3.98 -3.40
N PHE A 170 5.22 2.81 -3.92
CA PHE A 170 3.82 2.53 -4.20
C PHE A 170 3.06 2.54 -2.88
N THR A 171 2.00 3.32 -2.80
CA THR A 171 1.27 3.52 -1.56
C THR A 171 -0.17 3.10 -1.74
N SER A 172 -0.52 1.98 -1.13
CA SER A 172 -1.92 1.53 -1.04
C SER A 172 -2.71 2.48 -0.15
N THR A 173 -3.87 2.87 -0.64
CA THR A 173 -4.84 3.69 0.07
C THR A 173 -6.23 3.11 -0.19
N SER A 174 -7.21 3.49 0.61
CA SER A 174 -8.60 3.08 0.40
C SER A 174 -9.49 4.31 0.27
N VAL A 175 -10.50 4.26 -0.60
CA VAL A 175 -11.58 5.27 -0.56
C VAL A 175 -12.42 5.15 0.72
N CYS A 176 -12.34 4.01 1.42
CA CYS A 176 -13.06 3.75 2.66
C CYS A 176 -12.17 4.02 3.88
N LYS A 177 -12.47 5.10 4.61
CA LYS A 177 -11.79 5.44 5.88
C LYS A 177 -11.76 4.28 6.88
N GLY A 178 -12.89 3.57 7.03
CA GLY A 178 -12.98 2.43 7.96
C GLY A 178 -12.09 1.25 7.57
N VAL A 179 -11.83 1.05 6.28
CA VAL A 179 -10.85 0.06 5.79
C VAL A 179 -9.44 0.53 6.16
N ALA A 180 -9.10 1.78 5.85
CA ALA A 180 -7.79 2.35 6.15
C ALA A 180 -7.44 2.29 7.65
N GLN A 181 -8.41 2.49 8.53
CA GLN A 181 -8.23 2.44 9.99
C GLN A 181 -7.84 1.05 10.51
N ARG A 182 -8.18 -0.04 9.80
CA ARG A 182 -7.77 -1.40 10.17
C ARG A 182 -6.27 -1.63 10.04
N PHE A 183 -5.59 -0.82 9.23
CA PHE A 183 -4.15 -0.90 9.00
C PHE A 183 -3.33 0.02 9.91
N GLY A 184 -4.02 0.88 10.65
CA GLY A 184 -3.42 1.57 11.77
C GLY A 184 -4.07 2.90 12.12
N SER A 185 -3.79 3.31 13.35
CA SER A 185 -4.31 4.53 13.96
C SER A 185 -3.22 5.47 14.46
N THR A 186 -1.95 5.04 14.44
CA THR A 186 -0.81 5.87 14.89
C THR A 186 -0.63 7.09 14.00
N THR A 187 -0.56 6.89 12.67
CA THR A 187 -0.68 7.96 11.68
C THR A 187 -1.83 7.65 10.74
N ALA A 188 -2.60 8.67 10.39
CA ALA A 188 -3.46 8.60 9.20
C ALA A 188 -3.22 9.71 8.23
N PHE A 189 -3.23 9.31 6.97
CA PHE A 189 -3.23 10.18 5.83
C PHE A 189 -4.64 10.30 5.27
N VAL A 190 -5.02 11.54 4.99
CA VAL A 190 -6.09 11.86 4.04
C VAL A 190 -5.40 12.38 2.80
N VAL A 191 -5.56 11.71 1.66
CA VAL A 191 -4.82 12.06 0.44
C VAL A 191 -5.82 12.36 -0.66
N ARG A 192 -5.60 13.45 -1.38
CA ARG A 192 -6.20 13.68 -2.70
C ARG A 192 -5.14 13.35 -3.74
N THR A 193 -5.25 12.18 -4.35
CA THR A 193 -4.38 11.70 -5.43
C THR A 193 -5.07 11.88 -6.78
N CYS A 194 -4.32 12.21 -7.82
CA CYS A 194 -4.81 12.22 -9.20
C CYS A 194 -3.99 11.30 -10.11
N TYR A 195 -2.90 10.72 -9.61
CA TYR A 195 -2.14 9.68 -10.30
C TYR A 195 -2.49 8.26 -9.86
N GLY A 196 -3.14 8.09 -8.71
CA GLY A 196 -3.55 6.79 -8.21
C GLY A 196 -4.93 6.37 -8.74
N PRO A 197 -5.03 5.37 -9.63
CA PRO A 197 -6.32 4.81 -10.04
C PRO A 197 -6.84 3.79 -9.01
N LYS A 198 -8.14 3.48 -9.11
CA LYS A 198 -8.74 2.35 -8.39
C LYS A 198 -8.26 1.03 -9.00
N ILE A 199 -7.87 0.07 -8.15
CA ILE A 199 -7.34 -1.23 -8.58
C ILE A 199 -8.13 -2.44 -8.09
N LYS A 200 -9.31 -2.21 -7.48
CA LYS A 200 -10.23 -3.24 -6.94
C LYS A 200 -10.40 -4.48 -7.83
N ALA A 201 -10.60 -4.27 -9.14
CA ALA A 201 -10.81 -5.36 -10.09
C ALA A 201 -9.59 -6.30 -10.23
N PHE A 202 -8.39 -5.80 -9.94
CA PHE A 202 -7.12 -6.52 -10.08
C PHE A 202 -6.49 -6.94 -8.75
N SER A 203 -7.04 -6.45 -7.63
CA SER A 203 -6.56 -6.78 -6.28
C SER A 203 -6.95 -8.19 -5.82
N LYS A 204 -6.10 -8.80 -4.99
CA LYS A 204 -6.41 -10.00 -4.19
C LYS A 204 -7.56 -9.73 -3.21
N TYR A 205 -7.68 -8.51 -2.71
CA TYR A 205 -8.67 -8.11 -1.72
C TYR A 205 -9.58 -7.00 -2.25
N PRO A 206 -10.58 -7.32 -3.10
CA PRO A 206 -11.50 -6.31 -3.64
C PRO A 206 -12.26 -5.49 -2.58
N SER A 207 -12.45 -6.05 -1.38
CA SER A 207 -13.10 -5.38 -0.24
C SER A 207 -12.29 -4.24 0.36
N GLU A 208 -11.00 -4.12 0.03
CA GLU A 208 -10.17 -3.01 0.50
C GLU A 208 -10.42 -1.71 -0.27
N GLU A 209 -11.17 -1.75 -1.38
CA GLU A 209 -11.49 -0.59 -2.21
C GLU A 209 -10.23 0.24 -2.55
N GLU A 210 -9.19 -0.49 -2.94
CA GLU A 210 -7.83 0.05 -3.03
C GLU A 210 -7.65 1.02 -4.20
N VAL A 211 -7.03 2.14 -3.88
CA VAL A 211 -6.43 3.10 -4.81
C VAL A 211 -4.92 3.07 -4.59
N LEU A 212 -4.16 2.80 -5.65
CA LEU A 212 -2.72 2.64 -5.56
C LEU A 212 -1.99 3.88 -6.09
N ILE A 213 -1.32 4.60 -5.19
CA ILE A 213 -0.58 5.83 -5.52
C ILE A 213 0.84 5.47 -5.99
N PRO A 214 1.31 5.96 -7.15
CA PRO A 214 2.67 5.70 -7.62
C PRO A 214 3.74 6.49 -6.84
N PRO A 215 5.02 6.06 -6.86
CA PRO A 215 6.10 6.65 -6.04
C PRO A 215 6.50 8.07 -6.43
N PHE A 216 6.08 8.56 -7.60
CA PHE A 216 6.48 9.85 -8.16
C PHE A 216 5.48 10.99 -7.89
N GLU A 217 4.28 10.69 -7.42
CA GLU A 217 3.26 11.73 -7.16
C GLU A 217 3.70 12.64 -6.01
N LYS A 218 3.62 13.95 -6.24
CA LYS A 218 4.01 14.97 -5.26
C LYS A 218 2.78 15.53 -4.58
N PHE A 219 2.92 15.82 -3.30
CA PHE A 219 1.83 16.33 -2.49
C PHE A 219 2.26 17.56 -1.72
N LYS A 220 1.39 18.57 -1.65
CA LYS A 220 1.45 19.62 -0.64
C LYS A 220 0.86 19.07 0.64
N VAL A 221 1.59 19.22 1.73
CA VAL A 221 1.03 19.03 3.07
C VAL A 221 0.09 20.19 3.36
N THR A 222 -1.17 19.90 3.60
CA THR A 222 -2.21 20.86 3.98
C THR A 222 -2.79 20.51 5.34
N LYS A 223 -3.44 21.48 5.97
CA LYS A 223 -4.24 21.25 7.16
C LYS A 223 -5.47 20.39 6.82
N GLY A 224 -5.85 19.45 7.68
CA GLY A 224 -7.13 18.76 7.58
C GLY A 224 -8.31 19.66 7.97
N GLU A 225 -9.44 19.53 7.26
CA GLU A 225 -10.71 20.17 7.64
C GLU A 225 -11.36 19.38 8.79
N GLN A 226 -11.80 20.09 9.84
CA GLN A 226 -12.47 19.51 11.01
C GLN A 226 -13.99 19.61 10.87
N GLY A 227 -14.66 18.47 10.88
CA GLY A 227 -15.98 18.34 11.52
C GLY A 227 -15.77 18.24 13.02
N ASN A 228 -16.11 19.31 13.73
CA ASN A 228 -16.08 19.52 15.20
C ASN A 228 -14.76 19.28 15.95
N ARG A 229 -14.26 20.39 16.53
CA ARG A 229 -13.20 20.57 17.54
C ARG A 229 -12.54 19.27 18.08
N GLU A 230 -11.36 18.94 17.56
CA GLU A 230 -10.12 18.71 18.37
C GLU A 230 -8.89 18.13 17.62
N ARG A 231 -8.97 17.59 16.39
CA ARG A 231 -7.79 16.91 15.77
C ARG A 231 -7.51 17.27 14.30
N ALA A 232 -6.25 17.50 13.95
CA ALA A 232 -5.83 17.91 12.61
C ALA A 232 -5.05 16.78 11.93
N HIS A 233 -5.69 16.08 11.00
CA HIS A 233 -5.05 15.02 10.21
C HIS A 233 -4.12 15.62 9.14
N PRO A 234 -2.95 15.02 8.85
CA PRO A 234 -2.14 15.41 7.70
C PRO A 234 -2.94 15.10 6.43
N THR A 235 -3.34 16.17 5.75
CA THR A 235 -3.98 16.08 4.44
C THR A 235 -2.93 16.34 3.38
N LEU A 236 -2.81 15.43 2.43
CA LEU A 236 -1.92 15.55 1.29
C LEU A 236 -2.77 15.93 0.08
N ARG A 237 -2.49 17.06 -0.56
CA ARG A 237 -3.12 17.44 -1.83
C ARG A 237 -2.08 17.37 -2.94
N GLU A 238 -2.44 16.80 -4.08
CA GLU A 238 -1.55 16.76 -5.24
C GLU A 238 -0.97 18.14 -5.58
N VAL A 239 0.31 18.15 -5.98
CA VAL A 239 0.96 19.26 -6.68
C VAL A 239 1.54 18.73 -7.98
N GLN A 240 1.37 19.48 -9.05
CA GLN A 240 1.92 19.13 -10.36
C GLN A 240 3.46 19.12 -10.32
N GLY A 241 4.08 18.08 -10.88
CA GLY A 241 5.53 18.02 -11.00
C GLY A 241 6.05 16.75 -11.67
N HIS A 242 7.29 16.82 -12.15
CA HIS A 242 7.97 15.71 -12.83
C HIS A 242 8.76 14.81 -11.86
N GLN A 243 8.93 13.53 -12.25
CA GLN A 243 9.80 12.53 -11.61
C GLN A 243 11.26 12.97 -11.48
N SER A 244 12.03 12.29 -10.61
CA SER A 244 13.46 12.54 -10.43
C SER A 244 14.32 11.66 -11.34
N HIS A 245 13.89 10.42 -11.61
CA HIS A 245 14.61 9.46 -12.46
C HIS A 245 13.96 9.33 -13.85
N ARG A 246 14.76 9.21 -14.91
CA ARG A 246 14.29 8.86 -16.27
C ARG A 246 14.94 7.56 -16.74
N GLY A 247 14.15 6.70 -17.35
CA GLY A 247 14.61 5.44 -17.91
C GLY A 247 15.49 5.68 -19.13
N ASN A 248 16.80 5.55 -18.94
CA ASN A 248 17.75 5.67 -20.05
C ASN A 248 17.99 4.27 -20.64
N GLY A 249 17.55 4.08 -21.89
CA GLY A 249 17.77 2.85 -22.65
C GLY A 249 19.25 2.44 -22.72
N GLU A 250 20.15 3.42 -22.73
CA GLU A 250 21.59 3.36 -22.47
C GLU A 250 22.11 4.81 -22.54
N HIS A 251 22.74 5.33 -21.47
CA HIS A 251 23.47 6.62 -21.39
C HIS A 251 22.67 7.96 -21.37
N ALA A 252 23.20 8.88 -20.52
CA ALA A 252 23.10 10.36 -20.51
C ALA A 252 22.22 11.10 -19.45
N ASP A 253 22.88 12.07 -18.81
CA ASP A 253 22.54 13.02 -17.72
C ASP A 253 21.48 14.10 -18.06
N PRO A 254 21.03 14.94 -17.07
CA PRO A 254 19.77 15.70 -17.14
C PRO A 254 19.92 17.12 -17.72
N PRO A 255 18.78 17.76 -18.09
CA PRO A 255 18.62 19.17 -17.72
C PRO A 255 17.19 19.56 -17.25
N HIS A 256 17.17 20.51 -16.29
CA HIS A 256 16.34 21.73 -16.08
C HIS A 256 14.87 21.78 -16.62
N LEU A 257 13.84 22.47 -16.09
CA LEU A 257 13.69 23.69 -15.27
C LEU A 257 12.18 23.91 -14.90
N HIS A 258 11.92 24.80 -13.92
CA HIS A 258 10.73 25.64 -13.59
C HIS A 258 9.34 25.03 -13.30
N ARG A 259 8.79 25.18 -12.07
CA ARG A 259 8.13 26.33 -11.36
C ARG A 259 6.66 26.49 -11.80
N ASP A 260 5.76 26.08 -10.91
CA ASP A 260 4.58 26.87 -10.49
C ASP A 260 4.06 26.31 -9.15
N LEU A 261 4.10 27.14 -8.12
CA LEU A 261 3.63 26.82 -6.77
C LEU A 261 2.53 27.82 -6.42
N GLN A 262 1.31 27.33 -6.17
CA GLN A 262 0.28 28.09 -5.46
C GLN A 262 0.20 27.64 -3.99
N GLN A 263 0.02 28.63 -3.11
CA GLN A 263 0.13 28.57 -1.65
C GLN A 263 -1.11 27.98 -0.93
N ILE A 264 -0.97 27.63 0.38
CA ILE A 264 -1.75 28.18 1.54
C ILE A 264 -1.87 27.21 2.77
N GLN A 265 -1.34 27.71 3.91
CA GLN A 265 -1.70 27.71 5.38
C GLN A 265 -1.96 26.46 6.29
N LEU A 266 -1.60 26.63 7.59
CA LEU A 266 -1.01 25.70 8.60
C LEU A 266 -1.90 25.11 9.75
N ARG A 267 -1.57 23.89 10.22
CA ARG A 267 -1.22 23.41 11.61
C ARG A 267 -1.33 21.85 11.76
N VAL A 268 -0.47 21.22 12.58
CA VAL A 268 -0.30 19.75 12.77
C VAL A 268 -0.74 19.29 14.18
N ALA A 269 -1.54 18.22 14.34
CA ALA A 269 -1.65 17.43 15.59
C ALA A 269 -2.47 16.09 15.50
N ASP A 270 -1.80 15.01 15.92
CA ASP A 270 -2.12 13.73 16.60
C ASP A 270 -3.52 13.04 16.64
N ARG A 271 -3.43 11.71 16.41
CA ARG A 271 -4.24 10.52 16.83
C ARG A 271 -5.74 10.50 16.50
N TRP A 272 -6.23 9.45 15.84
CA TRP A 272 -7.68 9.24 15.66
C TRP A 272 -8.40 9.10 17.01
N GLY A 273 -9.53 9.78 17.15
CA GLY A 273 -10.46 9.55 18.26
C GLY A 273 -11.35 8.35 17.99
N GLN A 274 -11.33 7.39 18.91
CA GLN A 274 -12.38 6.39 19.06
C GLN A 274 -13.63 7.08 19.63
N SER A 275 -14.80 6.77 19.07
CA SER A 275 -16.10 7.06 19.67
C SER A 275 -16.86 5.74 19.83
N GLY A 276 -16.74 5.17 21.03
CA GLY A 276 -17.77 4.46 21.80
C GLY A 276 -18.43 3.19 21.24
N ALA A 277 -18.10 2.05 21.86
CA ALA A 277 -19.09 1.22 22.53
C ALA A 277 -18.40 0.52 23.72
N VAL A 278 -19.00 0.65 24.91
CA VAL A 278 -18.60 -0.06 26.12
C VAL A 278 -18.91 -1.55 25.95
N GLY A 279 -17.91 -2.39 26.14
CA GLY A 279 -18.08 -3.84 26.24
C GLY A 279 -16.81 -4.47 26.81
N THR A 280 -16.87 -4.95 28.04
CA THR A 280 -16.00 -6.04 28.49
C THR A 280 -16.48 -7.32 27.79
N PRO A 281 -15.61 -8.13 27.16
CA PRO A 281 -15.06 -9.23 27.93
C PRO A 281 -13.63 -9.66 27.55
N THR A 282 -12.99 -10.26 28.55
CA THR A 282 -12.02 -11.36 28.48
C THR A 282 -11.97 -12.12 27.15
N GLY A 283 -10.78 -12.23 26.57
CA GLY A 283 -10.50 -13.11 25.45
C GLY A 283 -9.02 -13.06 25.07
N ASP A 284 -8.31 -14.17 25.28
CA ASP A 284 -6.91 -14.39 24.92
C ASP A 284 -6.65 -14.11 23.43
N MET A 285 -5.70 -13.25 23.08
CA MET A 285 -5.19 -13.16 21.70
C MET A 285 -3.77 -12.62 21.60
N GLY A 286 -2.87 -13.50 21.14
CA GLY A 286 -2.13 -13.37 19.89
C GLY A 286 -1.25 -12.14 19.65
N THR A 287 0.04 -12.39 19.42
CA THR A 287 1.06 -11.45 18.95
C THR A 287 0.63 -10.72 17.66
N PRO A 288 0.65 -9.37 17.60
CA PRO A 288 0.27 -8.64 16.39
C PRO A 288 1.50 -8.24 15.56
N THR A 289 1.76 -8.98 14.49
CA THR A 289 2.50 -8.52 13.31
C THR A 289 1.48 -8.15 12.23
N GLY A 290 1.25 -6.85 12.00
CA GLY A 290 0.22 -6.36 11.07
C GLY A 290 0.79 -5.82 9.76
N ALA A 291 0.68 -6.62 8.70
CA ALA A 291 0.83 -6.26 7.30
C ALA A 291 -0.56 -5.93 6.69
N MET A 292 -0.63 -5.16 5.58
CA MET A 292 -1.78 -5.24 4.67
C MET A 292 -1.80 -6.67 4.08
N GLY A 293 -2.51 -7.60 4.71
CA GLY A 293 -2.68 -8.96 4.16
C GLY A 293 -2.64 -10.17 5.12
N THR A 294 -3.03 -10.11 6.40
CA THR A 294 -3.15 -11.36 7.18
C THR A 294 -4.47 -11.49 7.93
N HIS A 295 -5.24 -12.54 7.62
CA HIS A 295 -6.29 -13.09 8.48
C HIS A 295 -5.92 -14.53 8.84
N ASN A 296 -5.80 -14.84 10.13
CA ASN A 296 -6.03 -16.17 10.66
C ASN A 296 -7.46 -16.19 11.22
N GLY A 297 -8.32 -17.00 10.63
CA GLY A 297 -9.67 -17.29 11.14
C GLY A 297 -9.89 -18.80 11.08
N GLY A 298 -9.93 -19.44 12.25
CA GLY A 298 -10.18 -20.87 12.40
C GLY A 298 -11.61 -21.26 12.00
N VAL A 299 -11.73 -22.45 11.42
CA VAL A 299 -12.98 -23.06 10.96
C VAL A 299 -13.73 -23.62 12.17
N GLY A 300 -14.94 -23.11 12.42
CA GLY A 300 -15.93 -23.72 13.30
C GLY A 300 -16.85 -24.65 12.49
N THR A 301 -17.00 -25.89 12.94
CA THR A 301 -17.93 -26.89 12.39
C THR A 301 -19.39 -26.51 12.67
N PRO A 302 -20.31 -26.55 11.68
CA PRO A 302 -21.73 -26.43 11.97
C PRO A 302 -22.34 -27.82 12.21
N THR A 303 -22.64 -28.13 13.46
CA THR A 303 -23.67 -29.11 13.82
C THR A 303 -25.04 -28.43 13.67
N GLY A 304 -25.81 -28.84 12.67
CA GLY A 304 -27.18 -28.37 12.46
C GLY A 304 -27.95 -29.37 11.60
N THR A 305 -28.88 -30.07 12.23
CA THR A 305 -29.80 -31.07 11.66
C THR A 305 -30.63 -30.51 10.51
N MET A 306 -30.51 -31.08 9.31
CA MET A 306 -31.39 -30.79 8.18
C MET A 306 -32.73 -31.53 8.31
N GLY A 307 -33.80 -30.75 8.38
CA GLY A 307 -35.16 -31.23 8.12
C GLY A 307 -35.38 -31.49 6.63
N THR A 308 -36.14 -32.54 6.34
CA THR A 308 -36.51 -33.04 5.00
C THR A 308 -37.41 -32.08 4.23
N PRO A 309 -37.19 -31.86 2.92
CA PRO A 309 -38.20 -31.26 2.04
C PRO A 309 -39.05 -32.34 1.35
N LEU A 310 -40.36 -32.16 1.44
CA LEU A 310 -41.40 -32.91 0.73
C LEU A 310 -41.27 -32.77 -0.80
N MET A 311 -41.27 -33.92 -1.46
CA MET A 311 -41.49 -34.08 -2.90
C MET A 311 -42.84 -33.51 -3.33
N ARG A 312 -42.88 -32.76 -4.44
CA ARG A 312 -44.11 -32.54 -5.22
C ARG A 312 -43.85 -32.86 -6.68
N HIS A 313 -44.40 -33.99 -7.11
CA HIS A 313 -44.51 -34.41 -8.50
C HIS A 313 -45.31 -33.39 -9.33
N ARG A 314 -44.86 -33.17 -10.57
CA ARG A 314 -45.75 -32.98 -11.72
C ARG A 314 -45.22 -33.83 -12.86
N GLY A 315 -46.06 -34.75 -13.32
CA GLY A 315 -45.88 -35.47 -14.57
C GLY A 315 -46.76 -34.88 -15.67
N GLN A 316 -46.37 -35.24 -16.89
CA GLN A 316 -46.96 -34.98 -18.20
C GLN A 316 -46.93 -33.54 -18.71
#